data_AF-A0A2H5YWP5-F1
#
_entry.id   AF-A0A2H5YWP5-F1
#
_cell.length_a   1.000
_cell.length_b   1.000
_cell.length_c   1.000
_cell.angle_alpha   90.00
_cell.angle_beta   90.00
_cell.angle_gamma   90.00
#
_symmetry.space_group_name_H-M   'P 1'
#
loop_
_entity.id
_entity.type
_entity.pdbx_description
1 polymer ?
#
loop_
_entity_poly.entity_id
_entity_poly.type
_entity_poly.pdbx_seq_one_letter_code
_entity_poly.pdbx_strand_id
1 'polypeptide(L)'
;MFDEDELIWLELERIRLPSPVLARIEELAEERRRLLQAIPDMLLEREEALRRVAEINVELERLWDLRRRELLLVRQMLGGEAEDQASSLEEVEERVTEEQDTNSGVESSSPSTPQQSNQ
;
A
#
# COMPACT_ATOMS: atom_id res chain seq x y z
N MET A 1 -12.70 26.41 -0.06
CA MET A 1 -12.10 25.28 -0.78
C MET A 1 -10.91 24.87 0.07
N PHE A 2 -10.89 23.64 0.56
CA PHE A 2 -9.75 23.15 1.36
C PHE A 2 -8.53 23.01 0.46
N ASP A 3 -7.34 23.33 0.97
CA ASP A 3 -6.10 23.05 0.27
C ASP A 3 -5.71 21.57 0.40
N GLU A 4 -4.72 21.14 -0.39
CA GLU A 4 -4.30 19.73 -0.45
C GLU A 4 -3.79 19.22 0.91
N ASP A 5 -3.09 20.08 1.65
CA ASP A 5 -2.59 19.78 2.99
C ASP A 5 -3.75 19.57 3.99
N GLU A 6 -4.76 20.45 4.00
CA GLU A 6 -5.97 20.31 4.82
C GLU A 6 -6.73 19.01 4.52
N LEU A 7 -6.82 18.61 3.25
CA LEU A 7 -7.44 17.36 2.84
C LEU A 7 -6.66 16.13 3.36
N ILE A 8 -5.33 16.17 3.31
CA ILE A 8 -4.46 15.12 3.86
C ILE A 8 -4.64 15.03 5.39
N TRP A 9 -4.71 16.15 6.10
CA TRP A 9 -4.93 16.17 7.55
C TRP A 9 -6.26 15.53 7.95
N LEU A 10 -7.35 15.87 7.26
CA LEU A 10 -8.67 15.30 7.52
C LEU A 10 -8.71 13.79 7.27
N GLU A 11 -8.03 13.31 6.23
CA GLU A 11 -7.91 11.88 5.93
C GLU A 11 -7.11 11.15 7.02
N LEU A 12 -6.00 11.74 7.48
CA LEU A 12 -5.18 11.20 8.57
C LEU A 12 -5.91 11.18 9.91
N GLU A 13 -6.72 12.21 10.23
CA GLU A 13 -7.58 12.22 11.41
C GLU A 13 -8.63 11.10 11.35
N ARG A 14 -9.23 10.87 10.17
CA ARG A 14 -10.20 9.78 9.99
C ARG A 14 -9.56 8.42 10.24
N ILE A 15 -8.35 8.18 9.75
CA ILE A 15 -7.62 6.93 9.98
C ILE A 15 -7.38 6.69 11.48
N ARG A 16 -7.16 7.76 12.26
CA ARG A 16 -6.93 7.73 13.71
C ARG A 16 -8.20 7.62 14.56
N LEU A 17 -9.39 7.59 13.95
CA LEU A 17 -10.63 7.45 14.71
C LEU A 17 -10.61 6.17 15.56
N PRO A 18 -10.84 6.24 16.88
CA PRO A 18 -10.84 5.06 17.73
C PRO A 18 -11.87 4.04 17.22
N SER A 19 -11.43 2.80 16.99
CA SER A 19 -12.35 1.68 16.78
C SER A 19 -11.83 0.42 17.44
N PRO A 20 -12.71 -0.54 17.77
CA PRO A 20 -12.29 -1.85 18.26
C PRO A 20 -11.33 -2.56 17.30
N VAL A 21 -11.50 -2.36 15.99
CA VAL A 21 -10.62 -2.94 14.96
C VAL A 21 -9.23 -2.29 15.02
N LEU A 22 -9.14 -0.96 15.13
CA LEU A 22 -7.86 -0.27 15.27
C LEU A 22 -7.13 -0.68 16.56
N ALA A 23 -7.85 -0.74 17.68
CA ALA A 23 -7.28 -1.20 18.96
C ALA A 23 -6.73 -2.63 18.85
N ARG A 24 -7.47 -3.53 18.19
CA ARG A 24 -7.01 -4.91 17.97
C ARG A 24 -5.79 -4.99 17.05
N ILE A 25 -5.72 -4.16 16.02
CA ILE A 25 -4.55 -4.03 15.15
C ILE A 25 -3.33 -3.61 15.97
N GLU A 26 -3.47 -2.59 16.82
CA GLU A 26 -2.39 -2.08 17.67
C GLU A 26 -1.88 -3.16 18.65
N GLU A 27 -2.79 -3.89 19.30
CA GLU A 27 -2.44 -5.01 20.18
C GLU A 27 -1.62 -6.08 19.45
N LEU A 28 -2.08 -6.52 18.29
CA LEU A 28 -1.42 -7.57 17.50
C LEU A 28 -0.09 -7.10 16.92
N ALA A 29 0.00 -5.85 16.47
CA ALA A 29 1.24 -5.27 15.99
C ALA A 29 2.29 -5.22 17.10
N GLU A 30 1.88 -4.87 18.32
CA GLU A 30 2.73 -4.87 19.50
C GLU A 30 3.14 -6.29 19.92
N GLU A 31 2.21 -7.26 19.91
CA GLU A 31 2.51 -8.67 20.16
C GLU A 31 3.56 -9.19 19.16
N ARG A 32 3.34 -8.95 17.86
CA ARG A 32 4.27 -9.32 16.79
C ARG A 32 5.64 -8.70 17.01
N ARG A 33 5.71 -7.42 17.35
CA ARG A 33 6.96 -6.71 17.64
C ARG A 33 7.72 -7.38 18.79
N ARG A 34 7.04 -7.68 19.90
CA ARG A 34 7.64 -8.36 21.05
C ARG A 34 8.15 -9.75 20.70
N LEU A 35 7.36 -10.54 19.96
CA LEU A 35 7.76 -11.87 19.50
C LEU A 35 9.00 -11.80 18.61
N LEU A 36 9.02 -10.91 17.61
CA LEU A 36 10.16 -10.74 16.73
C LEU A 36 11.42 -10.29 17.47
N GLN A 37 11.28 -9.47 18.51
CA GLN A 37 12.39 -9.06 19.36
C GLN A 37 12.91 -10.21 20.23
N ALA A 38 12.05 -11.10 20.71
CA ALA A 38 12.42 -12.19 21.61
C ALA A 38 12.90 -13.47 20.90
N ILE A 39 12.46 -13.71 19.66
CA ILE A 39 12.82 -14.91 18.86
C ILE A 39 14.32 -15.21 18.81
N PRO A 40 15.23 -14.23 18.64
CA PRO A 40 16.67 -14.50 18.63
C PRO A 40 17.19 -15.14 19.93
N ASP A 41 16.55 -14.86 21.05
CA ASP A 41 16.94 -15.35 22.38
C ASP A 41 16.25 -16.68 22.75
N MET A 42 15.29 -17.14 21.94
CA MET A 42 14.54 -18.37 22.17
C MET A 42 15.30 -19.61 21.67
N LEU A 43 15.53 -20.58 22.56
CA LEU A 43 16.18 -21.85 22.22
C LEU A 43 15.20 -23.00 21.95
N LEU A 44 14.05 -23.03 22.64
CA LEU A 44 13.11 -24.16 22.61
C LEU A 44 11.79 -23.82 21.92
N GLU A 45 11.25 -22.62 22.15
CA GLU A 45 9.91 -22.21 21.70
C GLU A 45 9.94 -21.43 20.37
N ARG A 46 11.09 -21.36 19.72
CA ARG A 46 11.32 -20.52 18.54
C ARG A 46 10.36 -20.81 17.40
N GLU A 47 10.08 -22.09 17.12
CA GLU A 47 9.16 -22.50 16.05
C GLU A 47 7.72 -22.09 16.36
N GLU A 48 7.30 -22.21 17.61
CA GLU A 48 5.97 -21.79 18.06
C GLU A 48 5.82 -20.27 17.95
N ALA A 49 6.84 -19.52 18.37
CA ALA A 49 6.86 -18.07 18.23
C ALA A 49 6.81 -17.62 16.75
N LEU A 50 7.50 -18.32 15.86
CA LEU A 50 7.43 -18.05 14.41
C LEU A 50 6.05 -18.38 13.84
N ARG A 51 5.42 -19.48 14.26
CA ARG A 51 4.04 -19.82 13.86
C ARG A 51 3.08 -18.73 14.32
N ARG A 52 3.20 -18.29 15.58
CA ARG A 52 2.37 -17.22 16.13
C ARG A 52 2.55 -15.91 15.36
N VAL A 53 3.78 -15.54 14.98
CA VAL A 53 4.02 -14.37 14.11
C VAL A 53 3.32 -14.50 12.75
N ALA A 54 3.35 -15.68 12.14
CA ALA A 54 2.67 -15.92 10.87
C ALA A 54 1.15 -15.79 11.01
N GLU A 55 0.56 -16.34 12.08
CA GLU A 55 -0.87 -16.19 12.39
C GLU A 55 -1.24 -14.71 12.57
N ILE A 56 -0.43 -13.97 13.33
CA ILE A 56 -0.65 -12.53 13.55
C ILE A 56 -0.62 -11.76 12.23
N ASN A 57 0.30 -12.08 11.30
CA ASN A 57 0.34 -11.40 10.00
C ASN A 57 -0.97 -11.58 9.22
N VAL A 58 -1.50 -12.80 9.17
CA VAL A 58 -2.78 -13.09 8.49
C VAL A 58 -3.95 -12.40 9.19
N GLU A 59 -3.97 -12.38 10.53
CA GLU A 59 -5.01 -11.67 11.28
C GLU A 59 -4.94 -10.16 11.04
N LEU A 60 -3.74 -9.57 11.02
CA LEU A 60 -3.52 -8.16 10.70
C LEU A 60 -4.00 -7.80 9.30
N GLU A 61 -3.70 -8.60 8.28
CA GLU A 61 -4.20 -8.37 6.91
C GLU A 61 -5.74 -8.29 6.88
N ARG A 62 -6.40 -9.26 7.51
CA ARG A 62 -7.88 -9.28 7.59
C ARG A 62 -8.44 -8.08 8.35
N LEU A 63 -7.79 -7.66 9.43
CA LEU A 63 -8.22 -6.49 10.21
C LEU A 63 -7.98 -5.19 9.45
N TRP A 64 -6.90 -5.07 8.69
CA TRP A 64 -6.67 -3.92 7.81
C TRP A 64 -7.71 -3.83 6.69
N ASP A 65 -8.13 -4.95 6.11
CA ASP A 65 -9.24 -4.99 5.16
C ASP A 65 -10.55 -4.52 5.79
N LEU A 66 -10.86 -5.01 6.99
CA LEU A 66 -12.03 -4.59 7.74
C LEU A 66 -11.96 -3.10 8.07
N ARG A 67 -10.81 -2.61 8.53
CA ARG A 67 -10.59 -1.20 8.84
C ARG A 67 -10.77 -0.30 7.62
N ARG A 68 -10.26 -0.71 6.45
CA ARG A 68 -10.50 0.00 5.19
C ARG A 68 -12.00 0.12 4.89
N ARG A 69 -12.78 -0.93 5.09
CA ARG A 69 -14.25 -0.91 4.92
C ARG A 69 -14.93 0.00 5.95
N GLU A 70 -14.53 -0.05 7.22
CA GLU A 70 -15.04 0.87 8.25
C GLU A 70 -14.82 2.34 7.86
N LEU A 71 -13.61 2.68 7.41
CA LEU A 71 -13.26 4.04 7.03
C LEU A 71 -14.03 4.51 5.79
N LEU A 72 -14.26 3.64 4.82
CA LEU A 72 -15.11 3.93 3.66
C LEU A 72 -16.56 4.21 4.07
N LEU A 73 -17.13 3.42 4.99
CA LEU A 73 -18.48 3.65 5.52
C LEU A 73 -18.56 4.98 6.28
N VAL A 74 -17.58 5.26 7.13
CA VAL A 74 -17.49 6.53 7.85
C VAL A 74 -17.40 7.71 6.88
N ARG A 75 -16.61 7.58 5.80
CA ARG A 75 -16.53 8.58 4.73
C ARG A 75 -17.88 8.80 4.04
N GLN A 76 -18.62 7.74 3.73
CA GLN A 76 -19.95 7.85 3.12
C GLN A 76 -20.96 8.54 4.05
N MET A 77 -20.95 8.21 5.35
CA MET A 77 -21.87 8.82 6.32
C MET A 77 -21.57 10.29 6.60
N LEU A 78 -20.30 10.68 6.61
CA LEU A 78 -19.87 12.07 6.81
C LEU A 78 -19.91 12.90 5.51
N GLY A 79 -19.83 12.24 4.36
CA GLY A 79 -19.67 12.84 3.03
C GLY A 79 -20.90 12.79 2.13
N GLY A 80 -22.11 12.73 2.69
CA GLY A 80 -23.38 12.71 1.93
C GLY A 80 -23.66 13.89 0.98
N GLU A 81 -22.69 14.77 0.72
CA GLU A 81 -22.76 15.86 -0.28
C GLU A 81 -21.48 15.99 -1.15
N ALA A 82 -20.68 14.93 -1.32
CA ALA A 82 -19.48 14.99 -2.18
C ALA A 82 -19.32 13.75 -3.09
N GLU A 83 -20.40 13.35 -3.75
CA GLU A 83 -20.27 12.71 -5.06
C GLU A 83 -19.81 13.79 -6.05
N ASP A 84 -18.50 13.94 -6.27
CA ASP A 84 -17.97 14.54 -7.52
C ASP A 84 -16.45 14.46 -7.71
N GLN A 85 -15.65 14.00 -6.73
CA GLN A 85 -14.18 13.96 -6.92
C GLN A 85 -13.48 12.65 -6.52
N ALA A 86 -14.20 11.52 -6.52
CA ALA A 86 -13.59 10.20 -6.29
C ALA A 86 -13.12 9.49 -7.58
N SER A 87 -13.16 10.16 -8.74
CA SER A 87 -12.68 9.59 -10.01
C SER A 87 -11.18 9.80 -10.28
N SER A 88 -10.43 10.43 -9.36
CA SER A 88 -9.05 10.88 -9.67
C SER A 88 -7.93 9.86 -9.37
N LEU A 89 -8.18 8.74 -8.68
CA LEU A 89 -7.10 7.79 -8.37
C LEU A 89 -6.86 6.76 -9.50
N GLU A 90 -7.87 6.51 -10.34
CA GLU A 90 -7.77 5.59 -11.49
C GLU A 90 -7.08 6.26 -12.70
N GLU A 91 -7.09 7.60 -12.79
CA GLU A 91 -6.37 8.35 -13.84
C GLU A 91 -4.85 8.46 -13.63
N VAL A 92 -4.32 8.10 -12.46
CA VAL A 92 -2.87 8.22 -12.18
C VAL A 92 -2.09 7.00 -12.69
N GLU A 93 -2.73 5.83 -12.83
CA GLU A 93 -2.08 4.65 -13.43
C GLU A 93 -1.98 4.74 -14.97
N GLU A 94 -2.88 5.48 -15.64
CA GLU A 94 -2.87 5.58 -17.11
C GLU A 94 -1.76 6.53 -17.64
N ARG A 95 -1.36 7.54 -16.85
CA ARG A 95 -0.34 8.53 -17.27
C ARG A 95 1.11 8.05 -17.22
N VAL A 96 1.40 6.93 -16.56
CA VAL A 96 2.76 6.36 -16.54
C VAL A 96 3.08 5.62 -17.85
N THR A 97 2.06 5.24 -18.62
CA THR A 97 2.23 4.51 -19.89
C THR A 97 2.35 5.40 -21.13
N GLU A 98 2.00 6.69 -21.07
CA GLU A 98 2.02 7.58 -22.25
C GLU A 98 3.29 8.45 -22.37
N GLU A 99 4.16 8.50 -21.36
CA GLU A 99 5.41 9.29 -21.40
C GLU A 99 6.65 8.52 -21.95
N GLN A 100 6.45 7.36 -22.58
CA GLN A 100 7.57 6.57 -23.16
C GLN A 100 7.77 6.70 -24.68
N ASP A 101 7.05 7.59 -25.38
CA ASP A 101 7.18 7.72 -26.85
C ASP A 101 7.62 9.11 -27.36
N THR A 102 8.17 9.98 -26.50
CA THR A 102 8.79 11.23 -26.96
C THR A 102 10.17 11.47 -26.34
N ASN A 103 11.13 10.58 -26.63
CA ASN A 103 12.54 10.97 -26.57
C ASN A 103 13.21 10.71 -27.92
N SER A 104 12.88 11.59 -28.87
CA SER A 104 13.64 11.78 -30.09
C SER A 104 15.04 12.31 -29.75
N GLY A 105 16.07 11.55 -30.14
CA GLY A 105 17.35 12.14 -30.52
C GLY A 105 18.58 11.63 -29.79
N VAL A 106 19.15 10.52 -30.27
CA VAL A 106 20.62 10.42 -30.41
C VAL A 106 20.92 9.70 -31.72
N GLU A 107 21.15 10.47 -32.78
CA GLU A 107 21.95 9.99 -33.90
C GLU A 107 23.35 9.69 -33.36
N SER A 108 23.78 8.44 -33.45
CA SER A 108 25.19 8.08 -33.33
C SER A 108 25.45 6.82 -34.14
N SER A 109 26.16 7.06 -35.23
CA SER A 109 26.65 6.13 -36.22
C SER A 109 27.32 4.89 -35.63
N SER A 110 27.12 3.72 -36.23
CA SER A 110 28.15 2.69 -36.42
C SER A 110 27.68 1.57 -37.36
N PRO A 111 28.62 0.85 -37.99
CA PRO A 111 28.54 0.43 -39.38
C PRO A 111 28.05 -1.01 -39.60
N SER A 112 27.62 -1.27 -40.82
CA SER A 112 27.16 -2.52 -41.38
C SER A 112 28.12 -3.72 -41.14
N THR A 113 27.54 -4.85 -40.74
CA THR A 113 28.12 -6.19 -40.91
C THR A 113 27.21 -7.03 -41.82
N PRO A 114 27.77 -7.79 -42.78
CA PRO A 114 27.01 -8.37 -43.88
C PRO A 114 26.30 -9.67 -43.48
N GLN A 115 25.08 -9.81 -43.96
CA GLN A 115 24.25 -11.01 -43.85
C GLN A 115 24.71 -12.04 -44.89
N GLN A 116 24.97 -13.28 -44.43
CA GLN A 116 25.33 -14.42 -45.27
C GLN A 116 24.23 -14.74 -46.30
N SER A 117 24.64 -15.18 -47.49
CA SER A 117 23.80 -16.03 -48.34
C SER A 117 24.69 -17.09 -48.97
N ASN A 118 24.47 -18.33 -48.52
CA ASN A 118 24.96 -19.55 -49.15
C ASN A 118 24.02 -19.89 -50.32
N GLN A 119 24.64 -20.43 -51.37
CA GLN A 119 24.11 -21.02 -52.61
C GLN A 119 24.06 -20.10 -53.82
#